data_AF-A0A968P5J5-F1
#
_entry.id   AF-A0A968P5J5-F1
#
_cell.length_a   1.000
_cell.length_b   1.000
_cell.length_c   1.000
_cell.angle_alpha   90.00
_cell.angle_beta   90.00
_cell.angle_gamma   90.00
#
_symmetry.space_group_name_H-M   'P 1'
#
loop_
_entity.id
_entity.type
_entity.pdbx_description
1 polymer ?
#
loop_
_entity_poly.entity_id
_entity_poly.type
_entity_poly.pdbx_seq_one_letter_code
_entity_poly.pdbx_strand_id
1 'polypeptide(L)'
;YRRQHDLGEDQDCLDSIYNGAQKIGTRLMELADATGGVKGNICGNFAEELSLISKSIVELSTQFFLGNKKPIPSTIQVFVNGALIPNVNSNTAGTGGWYYNADANSIVFQGQFIPPQGAAIQVTFDPESLTF
;
A
#
# COMPACT_ATOMS: atom_id res chain seq x y z
N TYR A 1 5.34 -32.84 9.43
CA TYR A 1 4.72 -33.66 8.37
C TYR A 1 3.90 -32.85 7.36
N ARG A 2 3.27 -31.71 7.70
CA ARG A 2 2.46 -30.92 6.73
C ARG A 2 3.29 -30.09 5.73
N ARG A 3 4.49 -29.62 6.09
CA ARG A 3 5.37 -28.80 5.23
C ARG A 3 6.06 -29.53 4.06
N GLN A 4 5.99 -30.86 3.97
CA GLN A 4 6.59 -31.62 2.86
C GLN A 4 5.58 -31.99 1.76
N HIS A 5 4.28 -31.78 2.00
CA HIS A 5 3.24 -32.09 1.02
C HIS A 5 3.03 -30.96 0.02
N ASP A 6 3.16 -29.70 0.46
CA ASP A 6 2.90 -28.51 -0.37
C ASP A 6 3.98 -28.28 -1.45
N LEU A 7 5.22 -28.76 -1.24
CA LEU A 7 6.33 -28.58 -2.20
C LEU A 7 6.22 -29.52 -3.43
N GLY A 8 5.42 -30.58 -3.36
CA GLY A 8 5.23 -31.52 -4.47
C GLY A 8 4.24 -31.00 -5.53
N GLU A 9 3.14 -30.40 -5.07
CA GLU A 9 2.11 -29.82 -5.95
C GLU A 9 2.63 -28.59 -6.71
N ASP A 10 3.52 -27.81 -6.08
CA ASP A 10 4.20 -26.67 -6.70
C ASP A 10 5.10 -27.10 -7.88
N GLN A 11 5.81 -28.24 -7.77
CA GLN A 11 6.72 -28.73 -8.81
C GLN A 11 5.96 -29.32 -9.99
N ASP A 12 4.88 -30.06 -9.76
CA ASP A 12 4.03 -30.61 -10.82
C ASP A 12 3.34 -29.49 -11.62
N CYS A 13 2.92 -28.41 -10.94
CA CYS A 13 2.42 -27.20 -11.59
C CYS A 13 3.51 -26.51 -12.40
N LEU A 14 4.70 -26.32 -11.83
CA LEU A 14 5.83 -25.73 -12.55
C LEU A 14 6.16 -26.52 -13.80
N ASP A 15 6.19 -27.85 -13.73
CA ASP A 15 6.47 -28.72 -14.87
C ASP A 15 5.36 -28.69 -15.93
N SER A 16 4.09 -28.43 -15.53
CA SER A 16 2.96 -28.26 -16.46
C SER A 16 3.00 -26.93 -17.24
N ILE A 17 3.56 -25.87 -16.63
CA ILE A 17 3.71 -24.54 -17.25
C ILE A 17 5.04 -24.45 -18.01
N TYR A 18 6.06 -25.16 -17.53
CA TYR A 18 7.43 -25.09 -18.02
C TYR A 18 7.78 -26.23 -18.97
N ASN A 19 7.37 -26.13 -20.23
CA ASN A 19 7.75 -27.11 -21.27
C ASN A 19 9.19 -26.95 -21.82
N GLY A 20 10.08 -26.30 -21.08
CA GLY A 20 11.50 -26.10 -21.45
C GLY A 20 11.77 -24.98 -22.47
N ALA A 21 10.75 -24.29 -22.99
CA ALA A 21 10.92 -23.21 -23.98
C ALA A 21 10.64 -21.79 -23.45
N GLN A 22 10.03 -21.64 -22.26
CA GLN A 22 9.71 -20.33 -21.68
C GLN A 22 10.88 -19.79 -20.85
N LYS A 23 11.33 -18.57 -21.15
CA LYS A 23 12.30 -17.87 -20.30
C LYS A 23 11.56 -17.20 -19.16
N ILE A 24 11.84 -17.60 -17.91
CA ILE A 24 11.37 -16.87 -16.74
C ILE A 24 11.93 -15.45 -16.83
N GLY A 25 11.05 -14.45 -16.77
CA GLY A 25 11.41 -13.04 -16.90
C GLY A 25 12.14 -12.51 -15.68
N THR A 26 13.42 -12.85 -15.52
CA THR A 26 14.26 -12.40 -14.38
C THR A 26 14.31 -10.89 -14.25
N ARG A 27 14.37 -10.17 -15.37
CA ARG A 27 14.38 -8.69 -15.38
C ARG A 27 13.12 -8.05 -14.79
N LEU A 28 11.95 -8.66 -14.97
CA LEU A 28 10.69 -8.16 -14.40
C LEU A 28 10.64 -8.41 -12.88
N MET A 29 11.21 -9.53 -12.43
CA MET A 29 11.33 -9.83 -10.99
C MET A 29 12.34 -8.91 -10.31
N GLU A 30 13.50 -8.67 -10.92
CA GLU A 30 14.51 -7.71 -10.44
C GLU A 30 13.95 -6.29 -10.39
N LEU A 31 13.16 -5.89 -11.39
CA LEU A 31 12.46 -4.60 -11.39
C LEU A 31 11.46 -4.52 -10.24
N ALA A 32 10.65 -5.56 -10.02
CA ALA A 32 9.72 -5.61 -8.91
C ALA A 32 10.46 -5.48 -7.56
N ASP A 33 11.60 -6.14 -7.38
CA ASP A 33 12.43 -5.98 -6.19
C ASP A 33 12.96 -4.55 -6.03
N ALA A 34 13.44 -3.94 -7.12
CA ALA A 34 13.97 -2.57 -7.12
C ALA A 34 12.90 -1.51 -6.82
N THR A 35 11.64 -1.76 -7.18
CA THR A 35 10.52 -0.85 -6.93
C THR A 35 9.75 -1.17 -5.65
N GLY A 36 10.13 -2.20 -4.88
CA GLY A 36 9.39 -2.65 -3.69
C GLY A 36 8.03 -3.28 -4.02
N GLY A 37 7.88 -3.86 -5.22
CA GLY A 37 6.68 -4.56 -5.67
C GLY A 37 6.53 -5.96 -5.09
N VAL A 38 5.36 -6.57 -5.33
CA VAL A 38 5.01 -7.92 -4.82
C VAL A 38 5.29 -8.97 -5.90
N LYS A 39 5.95 -10.06 -5.51
CA LYS A 39 6.12 -11.28 -6.32
C LYS A 39 5.24 -12.39 -5.76
N GLY A 40 4.54 -13.09 -6.63
CA GLY A 40 3.72 -14.26 -6.28
C GLY A 40 4.14 -15.50 -7.06
N ASN A 41 4.05 -16.66 -6.43
CA ASN A 41 4.07 -17.99 -7.01
C ASN A 41 2.67 -18.42 -7.52
N ILE A 42 2.49 -18.38 -8.83
CA ILE A 42 1.27 -18.86 -9.50
C ILE A 42 0.94 -20.34 -9.19
N CYS A 43 1.92 -21.14 -8.81
CA CYS A 43 1.75 -22.56 -8.49
C CYS A 43 1.39 -22.83 -7.02
N GLY A 44 1.54 -21.84 -6.14
CA GLY A 44 1.11 -21.94 -4.75
C GLY A 44 -0.38 -21.63 -4.58
N ASN A 45 -0.79 -21.24 -3.37
CA ASN A 45 -2.17 -20.79 -3.13
C ASN A 45 -2.41 -19.41 -3.77
N PHE A 46 -2.75 -19.42 -5.05
CA PHE A 46 -3.02 -18.22 -5.84
C PHE A 46 -4.03 -17.26 -5.19
N ALA A 47 -4.99 -17.78 -4.42
CA ALA A 47 -5.96 -16.95 -3.70
C ALA A 47 -5.31 -16.14 -2.55
N GLU A 48 -4.32 -16.70 -1.87
CA GLU A 48 -3.55 -15.97 -0.84
C GLU A 48 -2.66 -14.90 -1.48
N GLU A 49 -2.07 -15.18 -2.63
CA GLU A 49 -1.23 -14.21 -3.34
C GLU A 49 -2.02 -13.05 -3.92
N LEU A 50 -3.20 -13.32 -4.49
CA LEU A 50 -4.16 -12.29 -4.86
C LEU A 50 -4.57 -11.44 -3.65
N SER A 51 -4.71 -12.06 -2.47
CA SER A 51 -5.00 -11.32 -1.24
C SER A 51 -3.85 -10.42 -0.82
N LEU A 52 -2.60 -10.86 -0.95
CA LEU A 52 -1.41 -10.05 -0.67
C LEU A 52 -1.29 -8.86 -1.64
N ILE A 53 -1.47 -9.10 -2.94
CA ILE A 53 -1.49 -8.03 -3.94
C ILE A 53 -2.61 -7.03 -3.65
N SER A 54 -3.80 -7.52 -3.33
CA SER A 54 -4.96 -6.67 -2.97
C SER A 54 -4.66 -5.82 -1.73
N LYS A 55 -4.01 -6.39 -0.70
CA LYS A 55 -3.62 -5.66 0.51
C LYS A 55 -2.56 -4.60 0.23
N SER A 56 -1.53 -4.92 -0.55
CA SER A 56 -0.49 -3.94 -0.91
C SER A 56 -1.05 -2.76 -1.72
N ILE A 57 -2.05 -2.99 -2.58
CA ILE A 57 -2.75 -1.92 -3.30
C ILE A 57 -3.56 -1.04 -2.34
N VAL A 58 -4.26 -1.65 -1.37
CA VAL A 58 -5.01 -0.91 -0.35
C VAL A 58 -4.08 -0.11 0.56
N GLU A 59 -2.94 -0.68 0.98
CA GLU A 59 -1.98 -0.05 1.89
C GLU A 59 -1.21 1.12 1.23
N LEU A 60 -0.88 1.01 -0.07
CA LEU A 60 -0.37 2.17 -0.82
C LEU A 60 -1.43 3.25 -1.03
N SER A 61 -2.71 2.90 -0.98
CA SER A 61 -3.83 3.87 -1.08
C SER A 61 -4.14 4.54 0.27
N THR A 62 -3.65 4.01 1.40
CA THR A 62 -3.90 4.58 2.73
C THR A 62 -2.85 5.58 3.17
N GLN A 63 -1.70 5.70 2.49
CA GLN A 63 -0.62 6.60 2.90
C GLN A 63 -0.32 7.66 1.82
N PHE A 64 -0.36 8.93 2.22
CA PHE A 64 -0.07 10.08 1.37
C PHE A 64 1.12 10.88 1.92
N PHE A 65 2.24 10.88 1.20
CA PHE A 65 3.47 11.58 1.60
C PHE A 65 3.36 13.09 1.35
N LEU A 66 3.75 13.91 2.32
CA LEU A 66 3.67 15.38 2.25
C LEU A 66 4.87 16.04 1.53
N GLY A 67 5.73 15.24 0.91
CA GLY A 67 6.95 15.70 0.26
C GLY A 67 7.99 16.20 1.26
N ASN A 68 8.66 17.31 0.92
CA ASN A 68 9.89 17.74 1.60
C ASN A 68 9.65 18.71 2.77
N LYS A 69 8.42 19.15 3.01
CA LYS A 69 8.08 20.08 4.08
C LYS A 69 7.43 19.34 5.25
N LYS A 70 7.92 19.57 6.47
CA LYS A 70 7.30 19.07 7.69
C LYS A 70 6.17 20.02 8.12
N PRO A 71 4.93 19.53 8.29
CA PRO A 71 3.81 20.34 8.75
C PRO A 71 3.85 20.58 10.25
N ILE A 72 3.29 21.70 10.71
CA ILE A 72 2.86 21.86 12.10
C ILE A 72 1.57 21.02 12.27
N PRO A 73 1.56 19.94 13.08
CA PRO A 73 0.47 18.96 13.06
C PRO A 73 -0.94 19.52 13.32
N SER A 74 -1.05 20.56 14.14
CA SER A 74 -2.33 21.21 14.47
C SER A 74 -2.95 22.02 13.32
N THR A 75 -2.18 22.30 12.27
CA THR A 75 -2.62 23.09 11.10
C THR A 75 -3.03 22.22 9.92
N ILE A 76 -2.81 20.91 10.01
CA ILE A 76 -3.10 19.98 8.93
C ILE A 76 -4.61 19.88 8.72
N GLN A 77 -5.05 20.14 7.50
CA GLN A 77 -6.40 19.86 7.02
C GLN A 77 -6.32 18.94 5.81
N VAL A 78 -7.11 17.87 5.83
CA VAL A 78 -7.11 16.83 4.81
C VAL A 78 -8.47 16.81 4.13
N PHE A 79 -8.46 16.90 2.81
CA PHE A 79 -9.65 16.83 1.98
C PHE A 79 -9.54 15.66 1.00
N VAL A 80 -10.62 14.90 0.86
CA VAL A 80 -10.73 13.82 -0.13
C VAL A 80 -11.93 14.14 -1.01
N ASN A 81 -11.70 14.32 -2.32
CA ASN A 81 -12.70 14.80 -3.28
C ASN A 81 -13.40 16.10 -2.80
N GLY A 82 -12.64 16.99 -2.13
CA GLY A 82 -13.15 18.25 -1.57
C GLY A 82 -13.90 18.12 -0.23
N ALA A 83 -14.17 16.91 0.26
CA ALA A 83 -14.77 16.71 1.58
C ALA A 83 -13.70 16.72 2.68
N LEU A 84 -13.91 17.52 3.73
CA LEU A 84 -13.02 17.57 4.89
C LEU A 84 -13.09 16.26 5.67
N ILE A 85 -11.94 15.61 5.84
CA ILE A 85 -11.83 14.36 6.59
C ILE A 85 -11.37 14.68 8.02
N PRO A 86 -12.05 14.14 9.05
CA PRO A 86 -11.65 14.38 10.43
C PRO A 86 -10.36 13.63 10.78
N ASN A 87 -9.56 14.22 11.68
CA ASN A 87 -8.47 13.50 12.31
C ASN A 87 -9.03 12.38 13.20
N VAL A 88 -8.38 11.22 13.24
CA VAL A 88 -8.83 10.05 14.02
C VAL A 88 -9.09 10.38 15.49
N ASN A 89 -8.30 11.28 16.10
CA ASN A 89 -8.46 11.69 17.50
C ASN A 89 -9.64 12.65 17.71
N SER A 90 -10.03 13.37 16.66
CA SER A 90 -11.18 14.30 16.69
C SER A 90 -12.50 13.67 16.27
N ASN A 91 -12.47 12.47 15.67
CA ASN A 91 -13.67 11.80 15.20
C ASN A 91 -14.36 11.02 16.33
N THR A 92 -15.42 11.61 16.90
CA THR A 92 -16.20 11.01 17.99
C THR A 92 -17.05 9.81 17.56
N ALA A 93 -17.26 9.61 16.26
CA ALA A 93 -18.05 8.49 15.74
C ALA A 93 -17.28 7.16 15.72
N GLY A 94 -15.96 7.17 15.92
CA GLY A 94 -15.13 5.96 15.92
C GLY A 94 -15.02 5.26 14.56
N THR A 95 -15.42 5.93 13.47
CA THR A 95 -15.42 5.37 12.11
C THR A 95 -14.06 5.45 11.39
N GLY A 96 -13.02 5.90 12.08
CA GLY A 96 -11.67 6.13 11.54
C GLY A 96 -11.38 7.60 11.25
N GLY A 97 -10.54 7.88 10.27
CA GLY A 97 -10.14 9.24 9.91
C GLY A 97 -8.72 9.23 9.35
N TRP A 98 -8.02 10.35 9.48
CA TRP A 98 -6.60 10.42 9.18
C TRP A 98 -5.76 10.66 10.44
N TYR A 99 -4.49 10.25 10.40
CA TYR A 99 -3.48 10.69 11.36
C TYR A 99 -2.18 11.05 10.65
N TYR A 100 -1.36 11.89 11.28
CA TYR A 100 -0.05 12.25 10.77
C TYR A 100 1.00 11.29 11.32
N ASN A 101 1.77 10.66 10.43
CA ASN A 101 2.96 9.89 10.75
C ASN A 101 4.21 10.77 10.53
N ALA A 102 4.85 11.17 11.63
CA ALA A 102 6.01 12.05 11.61
C ALA A 102 7.29 11.36 11.10
N ASP A 103 7.44 10.05 11.30
CA ASP A 103 8.62 9.30 10.87
C ASP A 103 8.70 9.23 9.33
N ALA A 104 7.54 9.04 8.70
CA ALA A 104 7.41 8.95 7.25
C ALA A 104 7.02 10.30 6.57
N ASN A 105 6.80 11.37 7.35
CA ASN A 105 6.21 12.62 6.89
C ASN A 105 4.98 12.43 5.97
N SER A 106 3.97 11.70 6.48
CA SER A 106 2.83 11.26 5.68
C SER A 106 1.51 11.33 6.44
N ILE A 107 0.41 11.50 5.71
CA ILE A 107 -0.96 11.31 6.22
C ILE A 107 -1.37 9.87 5.98
N VAL A 108 -1.84 9.20 7.02
CA VAL A 108 -2.35 7.83 6.94
C VAL A 108 -3.85 7.84 7.19
N PHE A 109 -4.61 7.24 6.28
CA PHE A 109 -6.06 7.09 6.34
C PHE A 109 -6.45 5.74 6.93
N GLN A 110 -7.51 5.73 7.73
CA GLN A 110 -8.02 4.53 8.40
C GLN A 110 -9.55 4.49 8.40
N GLY A 111 -10.10 3.27 8.51
CA GLY A 111 -11.52 3.03 8.64
C GLY A 111 -12.31 3.38 7.37
N GLN A 112 -13.44 4.06 7.52
CA GLN A 112 -14.32 4.43 6.41
C GLN A 112 -13.81 5.60 5.57
N PHE A 113 -12.70 6.21 5.97
CA PHE A 113 -12.11 7.39 5.31
C PHE A 113 -10.90 7.04 4.45
N ILE A 114 -10.66 5.76 4.18
CA ILE A 114 -9.67 5.31 3.21
C ILE A 114 -10.12 5.77 1.81
N PRO A 115 -9.33 6.61 1.11
CA PRO A 115 -9.72 7.12 -0.19
C PRO A 115 -9.89 5.98 -1.20
N PRO A 116 -10.97 5.97 -2.02
CA PRO A 116 -11.07 5.04 -3.13
C PRO A 116 -10.03 5.36 -4.20
N GLN A 117 -9.73 4.38 -5.05
CA GLN A 117 -8.80 4.57 -6.16
C GLN A 117 -9.23 5.75 -7.05
N GLY A 118 -8.28 6.61 -7.41
CA GLY A 118 -8.54 7.78 -8.23
C GLY A 118 -9.14 8.98 -7.49
N ALA A 119 -9.35 8.90 -6.17
CA ALA A 119 -9.76 10.04 -5.36
C ALA A 119 -8.70 11.16 -5.37
N ALA A 120 -9.16 12.41 -5.44
CA ALA A 120 -8.31 13.57 -5.31
C ALA A 120 -8.04 13.86 -3.83
N ILE A 121 -6.78 13.73 -3.41
CA ILE A 121 -6.34 14.03 -2.04
C ILE A 121 -5.69 15.41 -2.04
N GLN A 122 -6.18 16.30 -1.19
CA GLN A 122 -5.60 17.62 -0.95
C GLN A 122 -5.28 17.76 0.53
N VAL A 123 -4.03 18.12 0.83
CA VAL A 123 -3.59 18.40 2.20
C VAL A 123 -3.06 19.82 2.27
N THR A 124 -3.59 20.61 3.20
CA THR A 124 -3.12 21.97 3.47
C THR A 124 -2.58 22.03 4.89
N PHE A 125 -1.45 22.72 5.07
CA PHE A 125 -0.76 22.83 6.34
C PHE A 125 0.21 24.02 6.33
N ASP A 126 0.55 24.51 7.52
CA ASP A 126 1.65 25.44 7.71
C ASP A 126 2.95 24.65 7.94
N PRO A 127 4.05 24.94 7.23
CA PRO A 127 5.31 24.24 7.44
C PRO A 127 6.01 24.72 8.71
N GLU A 128 6.69 23.82 9.43
CA GLU A 128 7.48 24.14 10.63
C GLU A 128 8.65 25.09 10.33
N SER A 129 9.12 25.13 9.08
CA SER A 129 10.19 26.02 8.64
C SER A 129 9.90 26.61 7.27
N LEU A 130 10.10 27.91 7.14
CA LEU A 130 10.08 28.64 5.87
C LEU A 130 11.50 28.61 5.29
N THR A 131 11.79 27.60 4.48
CA THR A 131 12.98 27.62 3.63
C THR A 131 12.65 28.42 2.37
N PHE A 132 13.36 29.54 2.19
CA PHE A 132 13.34 30.39 0.99
C PHE A 132 14.34 29.88 -0.04
#